data_AF-A0A660ZEC5-F1
#
_entry.id   AF-A0A660ZEC5-F1
#
_cell.length_a   1.000
_cell.length_b   1.000
_cell.length_c   1.000
_cell.angle_alpha   90.00
_cell.angle_beta   90.00
_cell.angle_gamma   90.00
#
_symmetry.space_group_name_H-M   'P 1'
#
loop_
_entity.id
_entity.type
_entity.pdbx_description
1 polymer ?
#
loop_
_entity_poly.entity_id
_entity_poly.type
_entity_poly.pdbx_seq_one_letter_code
_entity_poly.pdbx_strand_id
1 'polypeptide(L)'
;MLFIPPGTAEPLRLHGPFISEEETRKIAQSFTKEYLKFRLTELIGDRPGLDAAVDEIVERGYISAITRNDEPGTEEKLERITEILVEEVEMEEDEVRDALSRLRENYYVPIQEMAEAPIPEPEEERTVETNGLDPLLVDAAKLVVLRKSASATMLQRKLKIGFARAARIMDQLEQLGVIGPQEGSKPRKVLIGDIEELDRMFGEG
;
A
#
# COMPACT_ATOMS: atom_id res chain seq x y z
N MET A 1 -27.78 6.65 -2.23
CA MET A 1 -28.38 7.68 -3.10
C MET A 1 -29.79 7.97 -2.59
N LEU A 2 -30.28 9.22 -2.61
CA LEU A 2 -31.67 9.52 -2.22
C LEU A 2 -32.56 9.44 -3.47
N PHE A 3 -33.64 8.67 -3.38
CA PHE A 3 -34.64 8.48 -4.43
C PHE A 3 -35.99 8.95 -3.93
N ILE A 4 -36.75 9.66 -4.78
CA ILE A 4 -38.09 10.12 -4.45
C ILE A 4 -39.07 9.36 -5.37
N PRO A 5 -39.86 8.41 -4.84
CA PRO A 5 -40.89 7.72 -5.61
C PRO A 5 -41.97 8.68 -6.12
N PRO A 6 -42.55 8.46 -7.30
CA PRO A 6 -43.67 9.26 -7.78
C PRO A 6 -44.89 9.10 -6.84
N GLY A 7 -45.39 10.23 -6.33
CA GLY A 7 -46.54 10.27 -5.43
C GLY A 7 -46.20 10.42 -3.94
N THR A 8 -44.91 10.44 -3.56
CA THR A 8 -44.47 10.65 -2.18
C THR A 8 -43.44 11.79 -2.11
N ALA A 9 -43.53 12.68 -1.12
CA ALA A 9 -42.54 13.74 -0.89
C ALA A 9 -41.37 13.29 0.00
N GLU A 10 -41.43 12.07 0.52
CA GLU A 10 -40.41 11.52 1.42
C GLU A 10 -39.27 10.87 0.62
N PRO A 11 -38.02 11.33 0.79
CA PRO A 11 -36.89 10.73 0.11
C PRO A 11 -36.52 9.38 0.76
N LEU A 12 -36.48 8.32 -0.05
CA LEU A 12 -35.97 7.01 0.34
C LEU A 12 -34.45 6.96 0.15
N ARG A 13 -33.73 6.44 1.15
CA ARG A 13 -32.35 6.01 0.96
C ARG A 13 -32.34 4.72 0.16
N LEU A 14 -31.95 4.80 -1.11
CA LEU A 14 -31.45 3.64 -1.84
C LEU A 14 -30.00 3.43 -1.40
N HIS A 15 -29.79 2.42 -0.56
CA HIS A 15 -28.49 1.76 -0.53
C HIS A 15 -28.40 0.92 -1.82
N GLY A 16 -27.24 0.92 -2.47
CA GLY A 16 -26.94 -0.10 -3.49
C GLY A 16 -27.04 -1.50 -2.86
N PRO A 17 -26.98 -2.57 -3.67
CA PRO A 17 -26.92 -3.92 -3.12
C PRO A 17 -25.79 -3.97 -2.08
N PHE A 18 -26.14 -4.33 -0.84
CA PHE A 18 -25.15 -4.55 0.20
C PHE A 18 -24.41 -5.84 -0.15
N ILE A 19 -23.12 -5.71 -0.48
CA ILE A 19 -22.23 -6.85 -0.67
C ILE A 19 -21.48 -7.02 0.65
N SER A 20 -21.68 -8.15 1.29
CA SER A 20 -20.97 -8.50 2.52
C SER A 20 -19.49 -8.75 2.25
N GLU A 21 -18.69 -8.70 3.31
CA GLU A 21 -17.28 -9.10 3.24
C GLU A 21 -17.14 -10.58 2.82
N GLU A 22 -18.07 -11.43 3.26
CA GLU A 22 -18.09 -12.84 2.88
C GLU A 22 -18.33 -13.04 1.39
N GLU A 23 -19.31 -12.33 0.80
CA GLU A 23 -19.57 -12.37 -0.64
C GLU A 23 -18.38 -11.82 -1.44
N THR A 24 -17.80 -10.71 -0.97
CA THR A 24 -16.61 -10.13 -1.61
C THR A 24 -15.45 -11.11 -1.60
N ARG A 25 -15.23 -11.80 -0.46
CA ARG A 25 -14.17 -12.81 -0.31
C ARG A 25 -14.40 -14.01 -1.23
N LYS A 26 -15.64 -14.51 -1.32
CA LYS A 26 -15.99 -15.63 -2.22
C LYS A 26 -15.70 -15.25 -3.67
N ILE A 27 -16.12 -14.07 -4.11
CA ILE A 27 -15.86 -13.57 -5.46
C ILE A 27 -14.34 -13.51 -5.72
N ALA A 28 -13.58 -12.89 -4.81
CA ALA A 28 -12.13 -12.78 -4.95
C ALA A 28 -11.43 -14.14 -5.00
N GLN A 29 -11.84 -15.10 -4.14
CA GLN A 29 -11.32 -16.46 -4.14
C GLN A 29 -11.63 -17.19 -5.44
N SER A 30 -12.84 -17.05 -6.01
CA SER A 30 -13.20 -17.66 -7.29
C SER A 30 -12.28 -17.19 -8.42
N PHE A 31 -12.06 -15.87 -8.55
CA PHE A 31 -11.12 -15.34 -9.54
C PHE A 31 -9.68 -15.78 -9.28
N THR A 32 -9.28 -15.87 -8.01
CA THR A 32 -7.94 -16.33 -7.62
C THR A 32 -7.71 -17.78 -8.02
N LYS A 33 -8.68 -18.67 -7.76
CA LYS A 33 -8.63 -20.09 -8.14
C LYS A 33 -8.51 -20.24 -9.65
N GLU A 34 -9.37 -19.57 -10.41
CA GLU A 34 -9.36 -19.63 -11.88
C GLU A 34 -8.03 -19.15 -12.47
N TYR A 35 -7.51 -18.03 -11.96
CA TYR A 35 -6.24 -17.47 -12.44
C TYR A 35 -5.04 -18.32 -12.03
N LEU A 36 -4.97 -18.76 -10.77
CA LEU A 36 -3.88 -19.61 -10.29
C LEU A 36 -3.84 -20.93 -11.07
N LYS A 37 -5.00 -21.56 -11.30
CA LYS A 37 -5.11 -22.75 -12.13
C LYS A 37 -4.55 -22.48 -13.53
N PHE A 38 -5.02 -21.43 -14.20
CA PHE A 38 -4.54 -21.07 -15.52
C PHE A 38 -3.01 -20.95 -15.57
N ARG A 39 -2.41 -20.24 -14.60
CA ARG A 39 -0.95 -20.03 -14.56
C ARG A 39 -0.17 -21.31 -14.23
N LEU A 40 -0.67 -22.14 -13.32
CA LEU A 40 -0.05 -23.44 -13.06
C LEU A 40 -0.18 -24.36 -14.28
N THR A 41 -1.32 -24.39 -14.95
CA THR A 41 -1.50 -25.16 -16.19
C THR A 41 -0.49 -24.75 -17.28
N GLU A 42 -0.17 -23.45 -17.42
CA GLU A 42 0.87 -22.99 -18.35
C GLU A 42 2.28 -23.49 -17.98
N LEU A 43 2.57 -23.67 -16.68
CA LEU A 43 3.91 -24.01 -16.18
C LEU A 43 4.13 -25.52 -16.09
N ILE A 44 3.13 -26.27 -15.63
CA ILE A 44 3.24 -27.70 -15.31
C ILE A 44 2.29 -28.60 -16.11
N GLY A 45 1.44 -28.02 -16.95
CA GLY A 45 0.44 -28.72 -17.75
C GLY A 45 -0.88 -28.95 -17.02
N ASP A 46 -1.91 -29.37 -17.76
CA ASP A 46 -3.21 -29.76 -17.18
C ASP A 46 -3.11 -31.18 -16.64
N ARG A 47 -2.78 -31.28 -15.35
CA ARG A 47 -2.54 -32.54 -14.66
C ARG A 47 -3.71 -32.88 -13.71
N PRO A 48 -4.01 -34.17 -13.50
CA PRO A 48 -4.95 -34.59 -12.47
C PRO A 48 -4.57 -34.01 -11.10
N GLY A 49 -5.56 -33.66 -10.27
CA GLY A 49 -5.33 -33.12 -8.93
C GLY A 49 -5.00 -31.63 -8.87
N LEU A 50 -4.67 -30.98 -10.00
CA LEU A 50 -4.38 -29.55 -10.03
C LEU A 50 -5.54 -28.68 -9.50
N ASP A 51 -6.78 -29.04 -9.84
CA ASP A 51 -7.98 -28.36 -9.31
C ASP A 51 -8.05 -28.41 -7.78
N ALA A 52 -7.83 -29.59 -7.20
CA ALA A 52 -7.86 -29.80 -5.76
C ALA A 52 -6.73 -29.06 -5.05
N ALA A 53 -5.51 -29.11 -5.62
CA ALA A 53 -4.37 -28.37 -5.13
C ALA A 53 -4.63 -26.85 -5.11
N VAL A 54 -5.17 -26.31 -6.20
CA VAL A 54 -5.50 -24.88 -6.31
C VAL A 54 -6.57 -24.49 -5.29
N ASP A 55 -7.62 -25.30 -5.14
CA ASP A 55 -8.67 -25.07 -4.16
C ASP A 55 -8.08 -24.99 -2.75
N GLU A 56 -7.23 -25.95 -2.39
CA GLU A 56 -6.60 -26.02 -1.08
C GLU A 56 -5.65 -24.83 -0.82
N ILE A 57 -4.79 -24.49 -1.78
CA ILE A 57 -3.86 -23.35 -1.69
C ILE A 57 -4.62 -22.05 -1.43
N VAL A 58 -5.73 -21.82 -2.13
CA VAL A 58 -6.51 -20.59 -2.00
C VAL A 58 -7.33 -20.56 -0.71
N GLU A 59 -7.93 -21.68 -0.30
CA GLU A 59 -8.73 -21.76 0.91
C GLU A 59 -7.89 -21.63 2.19
N ARG A 60 -6.67 -22.18 2.19
CA ARG A 60 -5.70 -22.01 3.28
C ARG A 60 -5.02 -20.64 3.29
N GLY A 61 -5.21 -19.82 2.26
CA GLY A 61 -4.67 -18.47 2.17
C GLY A 61 -3.17 -18.40 1.82
N TYR A 62 -2.61 -19.48 1.27
CA TYR A 62 -1.18 -19.54 0.94
C TYR A 62 -0.81 -18.72 -0.30
N ILE A 63 -1.78 -18.29 -1.10
CA ILE A 63 -1.59 -17.40 -2.27
C ILE A 63 -0.78 -16.13 -1.96
N SER A 64 -0.84 -15.67 -0.72
CA SER A 64 -0.04 -14.55 -0.22
C SER A 64 1.46 -14.74 -0.43
N ALA A 65 1.98 -15.96 -0.28
CA ALA A 65 3.39 -16.29 -0.48
C ALA A 65 3.82 -16.26 -1.96
N ILE A 66 2.87 -16.38 -2.89
CA ILE A 66 3.12 -16.26 -4.33
C ILE A 66 3.16 -14.79 -4.75
N THR A 67 2.30 -13.96 -4.15
CA THR A 67 2.10 -12.57 -4.55
C THR A 67 2.97 -11.56 -3.79
N ARG A 68 3.47 -11.93 -2.61
CA ARG A 68 4.22 -11.04 -1.71
C ARG A 68 5.48 -11.72 -1.18
N ASN A 69 6.61 -11.02 -1.31
CA ASN A 69 7.92 -11.51 -0.86
C ASN A 69 8.30 -11.01 0.54
N ASP A 70 7.56 -10.04 1.09
CA ASP A 70 7.88 -9.29 2.30
C ASP A 70 7.14 -9.77 3.56
N GLU A 71 6.27 -10.78 3.44
CA GLU A 71 5.44 -11.23 4.55
C GLU A 71 6.19 -12.20 5.50
N PRO A 72 6.01 -12.06 6.83
CA PRO A 72 6.47 -13.08 7.78
C PRO A 72 5.85 -14.45 7.46
N GLY A 73 6.69 -15.49 7.45
CA GLY A 73 6.23 -16.87 7.21
C GLY A 73 6.03 -17.24 5.73
N THR A 74 6.48 -16.41 4.78
CA THR A 74 6.43 -16.74 3.35
C THR A 74 7.12 -18.07 3.03
N GLU A 75 8.27 -18.36 3.64
CA GLU A 75 9.02 -19.60 3.39
C GLU A 75 8.23 -20.84 3.81
N GLU A 76 7.64 -20.83 5.02
CA GLU A 76 6.78 -21.92 5.50
C GLU A 76 5.55 -22.11 4.60
N LYS A 77 4.90 -21.02 4.17
CA LYS A 77 3.76 -21.10 3.24
C LYS A 77 4.17 -21.68 1.88
N LEU A 78 5.37 -21.37 1.38
CA LEU A 78 5.88 -21.94 0.12
C LEU A 78 6.17 -23.43 0.25
N GLU A 79 6.71 -23.87 1.39
CA GLU A 79 6.87 -25.30 1.68
C GLU A 79 5.52 -26.00 1.67
N ARG A 80 4.49 -25.43 2.32
CA ARG A 80 3.12 -26.00 2.27
C ARG A 80 2.55 -26.08 0.87
N ILE A 81 2.76 -25.06 0.03
CA ILE A 81 2.32 -25.09 -1.36
C ILE A 81 3.04 -26.20 -2.14
N THR A 82 4.33 -26.39 -1.86
CA THR A 82 5.14 -27.43 -2.50
C THR A 82 4.65 -28.81 -2.10
N GLU A 83 4.41 -29.06 -0.80
CA GLU A 83 3.82 -30.30 -0.29
C GLU A 83 2.49 -30.62 -1.01
N ILE A 84 1.56 -29.66 -1.06
CA ILE A 84 0.25 -29.84 -1.72
C ILE A 84 0.42 -30.20 -3.20
N LEU A 85 1.28 -29.50 -3.94
CA LEU A 85 1.46 -29.75 -5.37
C LEU A 85 2.17 -31.08 -5.65
N VAL A 86 3.12 -31.49 -4.81
CA VAL A 86 3.79 -32.80 -4.92
C VAL A 86 2.78 -33.92 -4.67
N GLU A 87 1.96 -33.80 -3.63
CA GLU A 87 0.97 -34.81 -3.25
C GLU A 87 -0.18 -34.94 -4.26
N GLU A 88 -0.76 -33.81 -4.69
CA GLU A 88 -1.95 -33.82 -5.54
C GLU A 88 -1.63 -34.00 -7.03
N VAL A 89 -0.47 -33.50 -7.49
CA VAL A 89 -0.14 -33.42 -8.92
C VAL A 89 0.89 -34.49 -9.34
N GLU A 90 1.31 -35.35 -8.39
CA GLU A 90 2.31 -36.41 -8.58
C GLU A 90 3.58 -35.90 -9.28
N MET A 91 4.10 -34.76 -8.80
CA MET A 91 5.29 -34.11 -9.34
C MET A 91 6.50 -34.31 -8.45
N GLU A 92 7.68 -34.35 -9.06
CA GLU A 92 8.94 -34.28 -8.33
C GLU A 92 9.08 -32.90 -7.67
N GLU A 93 9.59 -32.88 -6.44
CA GLU A 93 9.69 -31.66 -5.63
C GLU A 93 10.51 -30.55 -6.34
N ASP A 94 11.58 -30.93 -7.03
CA ASP A 94 12.43 -30.01 -7.79
C ASP A 94 11.67 -29.32 -8.94
N GLU A 95 10.78 -30.04 -9.63
CA GLU A 95 9.96 -29.47 -10.71
C GLU A 95 8.93 -28.49 -10.16
N VAL A 96 8.32 -28.80 -9.02
CA VAL A 96 7.37 -27.92 -8.34
C VAL A 96 8.06 -26.64 -7.87
N ARG A 97 9.26 -26.74 -7.29
CA ARG A 97 10.04 -25.58 -6.83
C ARG A 97 10.41 -24.65 -7.99
N ASP A 98 10.83 -25.20 -9.13
CA ASP A 98 11.10 -24.41 -10.34
C ASP A 98 9.83 -23.72 -10.86
N ALA A 99 8.71 -24.46 -10.94
CA ALA A 99 7.42 -23.89 -11.35
C ALA A 99 6.97 -22.75 -10.42
N LEU A 100 7.08 -22.92 -9.09
CA LEU A 100 6.73 -21.87 -8.12
C LEU A 100 7.64 -20.65 -8.24
N SER A 101 8.93 -20.83 -8.51
CA SER A 101 9.84 -19.71 -8.74
C SER A 101 9.39 -18.88 -9.95
N ARG A 102 9.14 -19.53 -11.09
CA ARG A 102 8.64 -18.88 -12.32
C ARG A 102 7.27 -18.24 -12.13
N LEU A 103 6.41 -18.91 -11.37
CA LEU A 103 5.08 -18.41 -11.03
C LEU A 103 5.20 -17.09 -10.25
N ARG A 104 6.07 -17.01 -9.24
CA ARG A 104 6.28 -15.81 -8.43
C ARG A 104 6.85 -14.64 -9.22
N GLU A 105 7.78 -14.91 -10.13
CA GLU A 105 8.39 -13.87 -10.96
C GLU A 105 7.36 -13.18 -11.87
N ASN A 106 6.37 -13.93 -12.37
CA ASN A 106 5.43 -13.45 -13.37
C ASN A 106 3.97 -13.64 -12.97
N TYR A 107 3.64 -13.72 -11.67
CA TYR A 107 2.27 -14.02 -11.24
C TYR A 107 1.30 -12.97 -11.74
N TYR A 108 1.61 -11.69 -11.53
CA TYR A 108 0.91 -10.59 -12.17
C TYR A 108 1.66 -10.16 -13.42
N VAL A 109 1.13 -10.50 -14.59
CA VAL A 109 1.63 -9.92 -15.85
C VAL A 109 1.22 -8.44 -15.86
N PRO A 110 2.16 -7.49 -15.87
CA PRO A 110 1.82 -6.09 -16.02
C PRO A 110 1.15 -5.91 -17.38
N ILE A 111 -0.03 -5.28 -17.41
CA ILE A 111 -0.60 -4.81 -18.68
C ILE A 111 0.39 -3.81 -19.31
N GLN A 112 0.44 -3.74 -20.64
CA GLN A 112 1.44 -2.91 -21.37
C GLN A 112 1.49 -1.46 -20.87
N GLU A 113 0.34 -0.86 -20.57
CA GLU A 113 0.24 0.49 -20.00
C GLU A 113 0.95 0.63 -18.64
N MET A 114 0.98 -0.43 -17.82
CA MET A 114 1.72 -0.47 -16.54
C MET A 114 3.21 -0.72 -16.74
N ALA A 115 3.61 -1.46 -17.77
CA ALA A 115 5.03 -1.69 -18.09
C ALA A 115 5.69 -0.44 -18.70
N GLU A 116 4.93 0.36 -19.45
CA GLU A 116 5.39 1.62 -20.06
C GLU A 116 5.31 2.81 -19.11
N ALA A 117 4.43 2.76 -18.10
CA ALA A 117 4.44 3.75 -17.03
C ALA A 117 5.80 3.71 -16.34
N PRO A 118 6.51 4.85 -16.22
CA PRO A 118 7.74 4.88 -15.45
C PRO A 118 7.40 4.42 -14.05
N ILE A 119 7.88 3.22 -13.67
CA ILE A 119 7.91 2.81 -12.28
C ILE A 119 8.69 3.95 -11.60
N PRO A 120 8.07 4.72 -10.69
CA PRO A 120 8.85 5.70 -9.95
C PRO A 120 9.97 4.90 -9.33
N GLU A 121 11.21 5.17 -9.76
CA GLU A 121 12.37 4.62 -9.07
C GLU A 121 12.10 4.87 -7.59
N PRO A 122 12.28 3.85 -6.71
CA PRO A 122 12.16 4.10 -5.29
C PRO A 122 13.02 5.33 -5.05
N GLU A 123 12.40 6.46 -4.67
CA GLU A 123 13.15 7.69 -4.45
C GLU A 123 14.24 7.25 -3.50
N GLU A 124 15.50 7.26 -3.96
CA GLU A 124 16.63 6.94 -3.10
C GLU A 124 16.34 7.72 -1.83
N GLU A 125 16.17 7.02 -0.71
CA GLU A 125 16.17 7.69 0.57
C GLU A 125 17.56 8.30 0.66
N ARG A 126 17.69 9.52 0.16
CA ARG A 126 18.85 10.36 0.34
C ARG A 126 18.81 10.69 1.82
N THR A 127 19.27 9.77 2.63
CA THR A 127 19.77 10.01 3.97
C THR A 127 21.03 10.83 3.80
N VAL A 128 20.85 12.11 3.45
CA VAL A 128 21.89 13.09 3.59
C VAL A 128 21.86 13.46 5.07
N GLU A 129 22.73 12.81 5.84
CA GLU A 129 23.02 13.23 7.20
C GLU A 129 23.63 14.63 7.15
N THR A 130 22.81 15.64 7.45
CA THR A 130 23.27 16.94 7.87
C THR A 130 22.57 17.28 9.19
N ASN A 131 23.31 17.15 10.30
CA ASN A 131 22.97 17.64 11.64
C ASN A 131 21.59 17.25 12.23
N GLY A 132 20.93 16.19 11.74
CA GLY A 132 19.66 15.69 12.28
C GLY A 132 18.42 16.50 11.91
N LEU A 133 18.56 17.60 11.15
CA LEU A 133 17.45 18.42 10.65
C LEU A 133 17.22 18.18 9.16
N ASP A 134 15.96 18.13 8.71
CA ASP A 134 15.64 17.95 7.29
C ASP A 134 16.09 19.19 6.47
N PRO A 135 16.72 19.02 5.30
CA PRO A 135 17.11 20.15 4.44
C PRO A 135 15.96 21.09 4.07
N LEU A 136 14.72 20.59 4.02
CA LEU A 136 13.53 21.38 3.68
C LEU A 136 12.81 21.95 4.92
N LEU A 137 13.39 21.81 6.10
CA LEU A 137 12.76 22.21 7.36
C LEU A 137 12.46 23.72 7.40
N VAL A 138 13.40 24.56 6.96
CA VAL A 138 13.22 26.02 6.92
C VAL A 138 12.09 26.40 5.94
N ASP A 139 12.08 25.77 4.76
CA ASP A 139 11.05 26.00 3.75
C ASP A 139 9.67 25.56 4.24
N ALA A 140 9.61 24.42 4.93
CA ALA A 140 8.39 23.93 5.57
C ALA A 140 7.90 24.89 6.66
N ALA A 141 8.80 25.40 7.50
CA ALA A 141 8.48 26.34 8.55
C ALA A 141 7.90 27.65 7.99
N LYS A 142 8.53 28.21 6.95
CA LYS A 142 8.04 29.41 6.24
C LYS A 142 6.64 29.19 5.69
N LEU A 143 6.41 28.02 5.10
CA LEU A 143 5.13 27.68 4.49
C LEU A 143 4.01 27.51 5.52
N VAL A 144 4.33 26.91 6.67
CA VAL A 144 3.41 26.76 7.81
C VAL A 144 3.05 28.12 8.42
N VAL A 145 4.03 29.00 8.64
CA VAL A 145 3.82 30.36 9.17
C VAL A 145 2.97 31.19 8.22
N LEU A 146 3.23 31.11 6.91
CA LEU A 146 2.47 31.81 5.88
C LEU A 146 1.00 31.35 5.82
N ARG A 147 0.74 30.04 5.97
CA ARG A 147 -0.61 29.48 5.87
C ARG A 147 -1.39 29.42 7.18
N LYS A 148 -0.74 29.72 8.32
CA LYS A 148 -1.33 29.65 9.66
C LYS A 148 -1.96 28.28 10.00
N SER A 149 -1.48 27.23 9.34
CA SER A 149 -1.96 25.87 9.50
C SER A 149 -0.86 24.90 9.11
N ALA A 150 -0.68 23.83 9.90
CA ALA A 150 0.35 22.82 9.69
C ALA A 150 -0.27 21.42 9.56
N SER A 151 0.00 20.74 8.45
CA SER A 151 -0.35 19.32 8.27
C SER A 151 0.62 18.61 7.34
N ALA A 152 0.87 17.32 7.61
CA ALA A 152 1.78 16.51 6.82
C ALA A 152 1.37 16.44 5.34
N THR A 153 0.07 16.26 5.04
CA THR A 153 -0.45 16.24 3.67
C THR A 153 -0.26 17.57 2.93
N MET A 154 -0.29 18.69 3.65
CA MET A 154 -0.07 20.00 3.06
C MET A 154 1.41 20.19 2.67
N LEU A 155 2.33 19.79 3.55
CA LEU A 155 3.77 19.80 3.26
C LEU A 155 4.13 18.84 2.12
N GLN A 156 3.56 17.63 2.13
CA GLN A 156 3.72 16.62 1.07
C GLN A 156 3.44 17.22 -0.31
N ARG A 157 2.29 17.89 -0.46
CA ARG A 157 1.86 18.47 -1.75
C ARG A 157 2.65 19.71 -2.15
N LYS A 158 3.09 20.52 -1.19
CA LYS A 158 3.75 21.80 -1.47
C LYS A 158 5.25 21.66 -1.70
N LEU A 159 5.90 20.78 -0.95
CA LEU A 159 7.33 20.51 -1.06
C LEU A 159 7.63 19.32 -1.98
N LYS A 160 6.60 18.64 -2.49
CA LYS A 160 6.72 17.46 -3.36
C LYS A 160 7.63 16.38 -2.73
N ILE A 161 7.32 16.04 -1.49
CA ILE A 161 8.05 15.02 -0.71
C ILE A 161 7.12 13.87 -0.34
N GLY A 162 7.66 12.69 -0.05
CA GLY A 162 6.89 11.57 0.49
C GLY A 162 6.25 11.86 1.87
N PHE A 163 5.19 11.10 2.21
CA PHE A 163 4.44 11.28 3.45
C PHE A 163 5.30 11.09 4.71
N ALA A 164 6.16 10.05 4.72
CA ALA A 164 7.04 9.76 5.85
C ALA A 164 8.02 10.92 6.14
N ARG A 165 8.54 11.55 5.08
CA ARG A 165 9.40 12.75 5.21
C ARG A 165 8.62 13.96 5.71
N ALA A 166 7.42 14.19 5.18
CA ALA A 166 6.55 15.28 5.65
C ALA A 166 6.18 15.13 7.14
N ALA A 167 5.95 13.90 7.62
CA ALA A 167 5.71 13.61 9.04
C ALA A 167 6.95 13.94 9.89
N ARG A 168 8.14 13.48 9.49
CA ARG A 168 9.40 13.82 10.19
C ARG A 168 9.63 15.33 10.29
N ILE A 169 9.37 16.07 9.21
CA ILE A 169 9.46 17.54 9.22
C ILE A 169 8.46 18.15 10.20
N MET A 170 7.22 17.64 10.27
CA MET A 170 6.23 18.11 11.26
C MET A 170 6.70 17.90 12.70
N ASP A 171 7.32 16.76 12.99
CA ASP A 171 7.86 16.47 14.32
C ASP A 171 9.05 17.37 14.66
N GLN A 172 9.93 17.65 13.70
CA GLN A 172 11.02 18.61 13.87
C GLN A 172 10.50 20.05 14.10
N LEU A 173 9.46 20.47 13.37
CA LEU A 173 8.83 21.77 13.59
C LEU A 173 8.18 21.89 14.97
N GLU A 174 7.66 20.79 15.52
CA GLU A 174 7.11 20.76 16.88
C GLU A 174 8.23 20.84 17.93
N GLN A 175 9.30 20.06 17.76
CA GLN A 175 10.45 20.08 18.66
C GLN A 175 11.11 21.46 18.73
N LEU A 176 11.15 22.17 17.60
CA LEU A 176 11.66 23.51 17.49
C LEU A 176 10.67 24.58 18.00
N GLY A 177 9.43 24.22 18.32
CA GLY A 177 8.42 25.15 18.83
C GLY A 177 7.79 26.04 17.75
N VAL A 178 7.91 25.68 16.47
CA VAL A 178 7.22 26.36 15.35
C VAL A 178 5.73 26.04 15.36
N ILE A 179 5.38 24.80 15.72
CA ILE A 179 4.00 24.30 15.79
C ILE A 179 3.73 23.66 17.14
N GLY A 180 2.48 23.71 17.57
CA GLY A 180 2.01 23.09 18.81
C GLY A 180 1.75 21.58 18.67
N PRO A 181 1.43 20.92 19.79
CA PRO A 181 1.21 19.48 19.82
C PRO A 181 -0.02 19.07 19.00
N GLN A 182 -0.06 17.80 18.62
CA GLN A 182 -1.17 17.24 17.87
C GLN A 182 -2.45 17.13 18.73
N GLU A 183 -3.49 17.88 18.36
CA GLU A 183 -4.82 17.80 18.95
C GLU A 183 -5.74 16.94 18.07
N GLY A 184 -5.64 15.62 18.20
CA GLY A 184 -6.47 14.66 17.45
C GLY A 184 -6.21 14.68 15.95
N SER A 185 -7.27 14.82 15.14
CA SER A 185 -7.20 14.88 13.67
C SER A 185 -7.11 16.31 13.11
N LYS A 186 -7.06 17.33 13.98
CA LYS A 186 -7.01 18.73 13.54
C LYS A 186 -5.60 19.12 13.10
N PRO A 187 -5.46 20.09 12.18
CA PRO A 187 -4.17 20.69 11.84
C PRO A 187 -3.49 21.26 13.09
N ARG A 188 -2.16 21.09 13.19
CA ARG A 188 -1.41 21.61 14.33
C ARG A 188 -1.43 23.14 14.32
N LYS A 189 -1.57 23.74 15.51
CA LYS A 189 -1.55 25.20 15.68
C LYS A 189 -0.16 25.72 15.38
N VAL A 190 -0.07 26.85 14.68
CA VAL A 190 1.21 27.52 14.43
C VAL A 190 1.49 28.46 15.59
N LEU A 191 2.65 28.31 16.23
CA LEU A 191 3.04 29.09 17.41
C LEU A 191 3.76 30.39 17.02
N ILE A 192 4.41 30.41 15.85
CA ILE A 192 5.14 31.57 15.35
C ILE A 192 4.23 32.53 14.57
N GLY A 193 4.28 33.80 14.95
CA GLY A 193 3.36 34.84 14.49
C GLY A 193 3.73 35.42 13.14
N ASP A 194 5.01 35.47 12.79
CA ASP A 194 5.49 36.12 11.58
C ASP A 194 6.79 35.50 11.04
N ILE A 195 7.13 35.85 9.80
CA ILE A 195 8.32 35.33 9.12
C ILE A 195 9.59 35.93 9.74
N GLU A 196 9.52 37.14 10.33
CA GLU A 196 10.66 37.79 10.98
C GLU A 196 11.09 37.07 12.27
N GLU A 197 10.13 36.60 13.07
CA GLU A 197 10.36 35.75 14.25
C GLU A 197 10.91 34.38 13.85
N LEU A 198 10.42 33.82 12.75
CA LEU A 198 10.95 32.60 12.17
C LEU A 198 12.40 32.78 11.70
N ASP A 199 12.70 33.87 10.99
CA ASP A 199 14.05 34.16 10.49
C ASP A 199 15.03 34.45 11.64
N ARG A 200 14.59 35.00 12.79
CA ARG A 200 15.42 35.10 14.01
C ARG A 200 15.73 33.73 14.64
N MET A 201 14.84 32.76 14.47
CA MET A 201 14.95 31.43 15.06
C MET A 201 15.81 30.49 14.19
N PHE A 202 15.73 30.63 12.88
CA PHE A 202 16.54 29.88 11.91
C PHE A 202 17.77 30.67 11.40
N GLY A 203 17.92 31.91 11.83
CA GLY A 203 18.96 32.83 11.40
C GLY A 203 20.33 32.51 11.99
N GLU A 204 21.21 32.08 11.10
CA GLU A 204 22.64 32.38 11.12
C GLU A 204 22.86 33.90 11.28
N GLY A 205 23.85 34.29 12.08
CA GLY A 205 24.30 35.68 12.19
C GLY A 205 25.05 36.15 10.94
#